data_AF-A0A953ETY5-F1
#
_entry.id   AF-A0A953ETY5-F1
#
_cell.length_a   1.000
_cell.length_b   1.000
_cell.length_c   1.000
_cell.angle_alpha   90.00
_cell.angle_beta   90.00
_cell.angle_gamma   90.00
#
_symmetry.space_group_name_H-M   'P 1'
#
loop_
_entity.id
_entity.type
_entity.pdbx_description
1 polymer ?
#
loop_
_entity_poly.entity_id
_entity_poly.type
_entity_poly.pdbx_seq_one_letter_code
_entity_poly.pdbx_strand_id
1 'polypeptide(L)'
;MTPHFNIDLQFRMFAFLLIGSWHFAMSAAPVERLGPAHYAVEPIEQARELNGPLAVSAGVYRLSGPVRFKRDGLFITGNDVTIDLAGHTLYYGEEGDDCWGIRVYTNWLEADQRKLAAPQAPQHALRARIINGVIVHVGTGARCHAICGNEGGDARIERVAVEVFGRDTSCVSFPYGRVTVAGCVLKNHQDATDDRHMMPANVRLDAGCQVTGCILIGGNSGVHIGDFSRVDHNLIAQRMFATNGYAVASGAKSVVIQKNVIIPPVSGRGIISGGGERLVCEDNVILAWNLPNEEYGWGLNACGVRVRIETRNYLIRHNSILAVGGLDHTSCSGIYLTDVLNEPENRNRYEFNDVTAILCGPTSAQHDGRDLPMYAKAITFEGQGGPEQETPISDLIRGNAFASNHILISTTGSDGGCNQGEPLIDNELSWTNGKRAKEKFLSLAQRRLKSLRMADHPDAVETLEQVTKNLGVLDAAELLADRSTFYSGDWGSREFVTLLDTHVAADSLAPVTFDLADIRGPLNLPSPRRIRIGDTSPIVLQKPDGAPLIGAAVIIRNQEEEALSTMTDPKGRLRLPVIRFALERPGVVDTPFRKTTRDLPTLEINGYKNAQVTQADLDRGTLQLQVSE
;
A
#
# COMPACT_ATOMS: atom_id res chain seq x y z
N MET A 1 38.17 -46.08 19.89
CA MET A 1 37.22 -46.66 20.87
C MET A 1 36.36 -45.52 21.38
N THR A 2 35.08 -45.59 21.05
CA THR A 2 33.98 -44.72 21.48
C THR A 2 33.67 -44.92 22.97
N PRO A 3 32.85 -44.05 23.57
CA PRO A 3 31.56 -44.58 23.98
C PRO A 3 30.38 -43.72 23.53
N HIS A 4 29.34 -44.43 23.08
CA HIS A 4 28.00 -43.95 22.81
C HIS A 4 27.18 -43.97 24.11
N PHE A 5 26.33 -42.97 24.31
CA PHE A 5 25.23 -43.02 25.27
C PHE A 5 23.95 -43.48 24.55
N ASN A 6 23.38 -44.57 25.04
CA ASN A 6 22.01 -45.03 24.76
C ASN A 6 21.09 -44.49 25.85
N ILE A 7 19.95 -43.92 25.48
CA ILE A 7 18.79 -43.81 26.36
C ILE A 7 17.59 -44.39 25.63
N ASP A 8 17.16 -45.53 26.14
CA ASP A 8 15.89 -46.21 25.90
C ASP A 8 14.78 -45.41 26.59
N LEU A 9 13.69 -45.11 25.87
CA LEU A 9 12.45 -44.69 26.51
C LEU A 9 11.25 -45.30 25.77
N GLN A 10 10.84 -46.46 26.29
CA GLN A 10 9.55 -47.08 26.02
C GLN A 10 8.43 -46.20 26.58
N PHE A 11 7.45 -45.82 25.75
CA PHE A 11 6.10 -45.56 26.23
C PHE A 11 5.05 -46.12 25.27
N ARG A 12 4.00 -46.63 25.92
CA ARG A 12 3.03 -47.62 25.45
C ARG A 12 2.03 -47.05 24.44
N MET A 13 1.66 -47.92 23.52
CA MET A 13 0.41 -47.92 22.76
C MET A 13 -0.81 -47.64 23.64
N PHE A 14 -1.65 -46.69 23.21
CA PHE A 14 -3.10 -46.85 23.20
C PHE A 14 -3.64 -46.27 21.89
N ALA A 15 -4.46 -47.07 21.22
CA ALA A 15 -4.97 -46.83 19.89
C ALA A 15 -6.38 -46.19 19.92
N PHE A 16 -6.73 -45.62 18.76
CA PHE A 16 -8.04 -45.22 18.24
C PHE A 16 -8.62 -43.86 18.67
N LEU A 17 -8.50 -42.89 17.75
CA LEU A 17 -9.67 -42.25 17.16
C LEU A 17 -9.39 -41.89 15.68
N LEU A 18 -10.26 -42.37 14.79
CA LEU A 18 -10.24 -42.13 13.35
C LEU A 18 -10.42 -40.64 13.01
N ILE A 19 -9.51 -40.07 12.21
CA ILE A 19 -9.84 -38.97 11.29
C ILE A 19 -9.22 -39.33 9.95
N GLY A 20 -10.09 -39.66 9.00
CA GLY A 20 -9.73 -40.13 7.67
C GLY A 20 -9.04 -39.05 6.84
N SER A 21 -7.95 -39.44 6.20
CA SER A 21 -7.31 -38.73 5.12
C SER A 21 -8.22 -38.73 3.88
N TRP A 22 -8.93 -37.63 3.66
CA TRP A 22 -9.67 -37.39 2.42
C TRP A 22 -8.69 -36.91 1.35
N HIS A 23 -8.39 -37.81 0.41
CA HIS A 23 -7.88 -37.43 -0.90
C HIS A 23 -9.03 -36.74 -1.65
N PHE A 24 -8.96 -35.42 -1.79
CA PHE A 24 -9.84 -34.71 -2.73
C PHE A 24 -9.29 -34.87 -4.15
N ALA A 25 -9.91 -35.78 -4.89
CA ALA A 25 -9.91 -35.74 -6.34
C ALA A 25 -10.59 -34.41 -6.77
N MET A 26 -9.83 -33.52 -7.39
CA MET A 26 -10.40 -32.36 -8.08
C MET A 26 -11.25 -32.85 -9.25
N SER A 27 -12.57 -32.93 -9.06
CA SER A 27 -13.49 -33.09 -10.18
C SER A 27 -13.59 -31.76 -10.91
N ALA A 28 -13.03 -31.68 -12.12
CA ALA A 28 -13.32 -30.61 -13.05
C ALA A 28 -14.84 -30.60 -13.35
N ALA A 29 -15.53 -29.55 -12.91
CA ALA A 29 -16.89 -29.30 -13.37
C ALA A 29 -16.85 -28.89 -14.86
N PRO A 30 -17.76 -29.39 -15.71
CA PRO A 30 -17.76 -29.06 -17.12
C PRO A 30 -18.22 -27.62 -17.32
N VAL A 31 -17.35 -26.79 -17.90
CA VAL A 31 -17.71 -25.47 -18.42
C VAL A 31 -18.65 -25.68 -19.61
N GLU A 32 -19.89 -25.22 -19.49
CA GLU A 32 -20.85 -25.19 -20.60
C GLU A 32 -20.32 -24.32 -21.75
N ARG A 33 -20.29 -24.92 -22.93
CA ARG A 33 -19.74 -24.38 -24.17
C ARG A 33 -20.55 -23.19 -24.67
N LEU A 34 -19.95 -22.00 -24.69
CA LEU A 34 -20.29 -20.99 -25.69
C LEU A 34 -19.54 -21.35 -26.98
N GLY A 35 -20.29 -21.79 -28.00
CA GLY A 35 -19.73 -22.30 -29.25
C GLY A 35 -18.95 -21.24 -30.04
N PRO A 36 -17.77 -21.58 -30.61
CA PRO A 36 -17.03 -20.67 -31.48
C PRO A 36 -17.57 -20.71 -32.91
N ALA A 37 -17.75 -19.53 -33.51
CA ALA A 37 -17.86 -19.41 -34.95
C ALA A 37 -16.57 -19.94 -35.62
N HIS A 38 -16.75 -20.81 -36.59
CA HIS A 38 -15.70 -21.57 -37.26
C HIS A 38 -14.75 -20.68 -38.08
N TYR A 39 -13.50 -20.57 -37.65
CA TYR A 39 -12.36 -20.53 -38.56
C TYR A 39 -11.58 -21.82 -38.33
N ALA A 40 -11.78 -22.80 -39.22
CA ALA A 40 -11.04 -24.04 -39.21
C ALA A 40 -9.66 -23.79 -39.85
N VAL A 41 -8.63 -23.63 -39.01
CA VAL A 41 -7.24 -23.82 -39.41
C VAL A 41 -6.90 -25.26 -39.03
N GLU A 42 -6.47 -26.08 -40.00
CA GLU A 42 -6.01 -27.44 -39.70
C GLU A 42 -4.83 -27.38 -38.71
N PRO A 43 -4.82 -28.18 -37.63
CA PRO A 43 -3.72 -28.18 -36.67
C PRO A 43 -2.41 -28.55 -37.36
N ILE A 44 -1.44 -27.64 -37.36
CA ILE A 44 -0.07 -27.94 -37.76
C ILE A 44 0.63 -28.55 -36.53
N GLU A 45 0.85 -29.86 -36.58
CA GLU A 45 1.57 -30.71 -35.61
C GLU A 45 0.97 -30.92 -34.19
N GLN A 46 0.54 -32.15 -33.92
CA GLN A 46 0.34 -32.66 -32.55
C GLN A 46 1.70 -33.02 -31.94
N ALA A 47 2.43 -32.04 -31.41
CA ALA A 47 3.67 -32.31 -30.70
C ALA A 47 3.37 -32.94 -29.32
N ARG A 48 3.86 -34.16 -29.09
CA ARG A 48 3.94 -34.76 -27.75
C ARG A 48 5.37 -34.60 -27.27
N GLU A 49 5.60 -33.59 -26.44
CA GLU A 49 6.89 -33.24 -25.84
C GLU A 49 7.94 -32.73 -26.85
N LEU A 50 8.39 -31.48 -26.68
CA LEU A 50 9.43 -30.88 -27.52
C LEU A 50 10.68 -30.60 -26.69
N ASN A 51 11.83 -31.07 -27.19
CA ASN A 51 13.14 -30.85 -26.55
C ASN A 51 13.70 -29.43 -26.80
N GLY A 52 13.06 -28.64 -27.64
CA GLY A 52 13.52 -27.29 -28.00
C GLY A 52 12.35 -26.34 -28.29
N PRO A 53 12.63 -25.03 -28.33
CA PRO A 53 11.60 -24.03 -28.53
C PRO A 53 11.02 -24.07 -29.94
N LEU A 54 9.73 -23.75 -30.06
CA LEU A 54 9.06 -23.59 -31.35
C LEU A 54 9.03 -22.11 -31.75
N ALA A 55 9.61 -21.78 -32.91
CA ALA A 55 9.54 -20.44 -33.48
C ALA A 55 8.28 -20.28 -34.36
N VAL A 56 7.53 -19.20 -34.14
CA VAL A 56 6.32 -18.86 -34.91
C VAL A 56 6.44 -17.47 -35.52
N SER A 57 6.07 -17.32 -36.79
CA SER A 57 6.40 -16.12 -37.57
C SER A 57 5.22 -15.50 -38.33
N ALA A 58 4.07 -16.17 -38.48
CA ALA A 58 2.88 -15.56 -39.05
C ALA A 58 1.61 -16.37 -38.74
N GLY A 59 0.47 -15.67 -38.59
CA GLY A 59 -0.85 -16.30 -38.54
C GLY A 59 -1.34 -16.69 -37.14
N VAL A 60 -2.35 -17.55 -37.11
CA VAL A 60 -2.99 -18.04 -35.87
C VAL A 60 -2.56 -19.47 -35.61
N TYR A 61 -1.88 -19.69 -34.50
CA TYR A 61 -1.46 -21.00 -34.03
C TYR A 61 -2.37 -21.41 -32.90
N ARG A 62 -3.04 -22.55 -33.07
CA ARG A 62 -3.99 -23.07 -32.10
C ARG A 62 -3.46 -24.35 -31.49
N LEU A 63 -3.41 -24.42 -30.16
CA LEU A 63 -3.14 -25.69 -29.49
C LEU A 63 -4.30 -26.66 -29.74
N SER A 64 -3.99 -27.90 -30.15
CA SER A 64 -4.96 -28.98 -30.28
C SER A 64 -5.06 -29.86 -29.02
N GLY A 65 -4.24 -29.58 -28.01
CA GLY A 65 -4.15 -30.30 -26.76
C GLY A 65 -3.07 -29.70 -25.85
N PRO A 66 -2.92 -30.22 -24.62
CA PRO A 66 -1.82 -29.81 -23.75
C PRO A 66 -0.45 -30.14 -24.37
N VAL A 67 0.51 -29.22 -24.21
CA VAL A 67 1.88 -29.37 -24.72
C VAL A 67 2.86 -29.09 -23.58
N ARG A 68 3.99 -29.80 -23.58
CA ARG A 68 5.03 -29.70 -22.56
C ARG A 68 6.39 -29.50 -23.21
N PHE A 69 7.14 -28.52 -22.68
CA PHE A 69 8.48 -28.17 -23.09
C PHE A 69 9.43 -28.34 -21.90
N LYS A 70 10.57 -28.99 -22.12
CA LYS A 70 11.55 -29.21 -21.04
C LYS A 70 12.12 -27.92 -20.47
N ARG A 71 12.30 -26.90 -21.31
CA ARG A 71 12.88 -25.62 -20.89
C ARG A 71 12.09 -24.43 -21.41
N ASP A 72 12.32 -24.03 -22.66
CA ASP A 72 11.65 -22.92 -23.30
C ASP A 72 10.50 -23.41 -24.19
N GLY A 73 9.37 -22.70 -24.20
CA GLY A 73 8.18 -23.02 -24.95
C GLY A 73 8.16 -22.46 -26.37
N LEU A 74 7.47 -21.33 -26.55
CA LEU A 74 7.27 -20.70 -27.86
C LEU A 74 8.06 -19.42 -28.00
N PHE A 75 8.57 -19.15 -29.20
CA PHE A 75 9.18 -17.88 -29.57
C PHE A 75 8.40 -17.24 -30.71
N ILE A 76 7.82 -16.07 -30.47
CA ILE A 76 7.11 -15.31 -31.49
C ILE A 76 8.10 -14.37 -32.17
N THR A 77 8.40 -14.61 -33.45
CA THR A 77 9.42 -13.88 -34.21
C THR A 77 8.86 -13.00 -35.32
N GLY A 78 7.58 -13.14 -35.65
CA GLY A 78 6.94 -12.33 -36.69
C GLY A 78 5.77 -11.50 -36.20
N ASN A 79 5.26 -10.66 -37.10
CA ASN A 79 4.17 -9.73 -36.83
C ASN A 79 2.81 -10.43 -36.87
N ASP A 80 1.86 -9.87 -36.13
CA ASP A 80 0.43 -10.27 -36.17
C ASP A 80 0.20 -11.77 -35.88
N VAL A 81 1.10 -12.36 -35.09
CA VAL A 81 0.97 -13.75 -34.65
C VAL A 81 -0.02 -13.84 -33.51
N THR A 82 -0.94 -14.80 -33.60
CA THR A 82 -1.83 -15.17 -32.49
C THR A 82 -1.50 -16.58 -32.01
N ILE A 83 -1.21 -16.73 -30.72
CA ILE A 83 -1.19 -18.01 -30.00
C ILE A 83 -2.53 -18.17 -29.29
N ASP A 84 -3.39 -19.04 -29.81
CA ASP A 84 -4.64 -19.45 -29.16
C ASP A 84 -4.41 -20.78 -28.44
N LEU A 85 -4.37 -20.74 -27.11
CA LEU A 85 -4.20 -21.93 -26.29
C LEU A 85 -5.47 -22.81 -26.30
N ALA A 86 -6.60 -22.30 -26.82
CA ALA A 86 -7.85 -23.03 -27.02
C ALA A 86 -8.39 -23.79 -25.78
N GLY A 87 -8.13 -23.28 -24.58
CA GLY A 87 -8.49 -23.90 -23.30
C GLY A 87 -7.54 -25.00 -22.84
N HIS A 88 -6.43 -25.23 -23.55
CA HIS A 88 -5.39 -26.19 -23.18
C HIS A 88 -4.26 -25.53 -22.38
N THR A 89 -3.37 -26.39 -21.88
CA THR A 89 -2.24 -25.99 -21.04
C THR A 89 -0.91 -26.10 -21.79
N LEU A 90 -0.09 -25.06 -21.72
CA LEU A 90 1.32 -25.07 -22.10
C LEU A 90 2.16 -25.19 -20.82
N TYR A 91 2.92 -26.28 -20.70
CA TYR A 91 3.89 -26.48 -19.62
C TYR A 91 5.31 -26.15 -20.11
N TYR A 92 6.10 -25.46 -19.30
CA TYR A 92 7.49 -25.14 -19.60
C TYR A 92 8.38 -25.18 -18.35
N GLY A 93 9.71 -25.16 -18.54
CA GLY A 93 10.69 -24.97 -17.47
C GLY A 93 10.78 -26.12 -16.48
N GLU A 94 10.81 -27.37 -16.96
CA GLU A 94 11.12 -28.52 -16.09
C GLU A 94 12.53 -28.46 -15.50
N GLU A 95 13.47 -27.86 -16.25
CA GLU A 95 14.86 -27.80 -15.86
C GLU A 95 15.50 -26.43 -16.15
N GLY A 96 16.33 -26.00 -15.21
CA GLY A 96 17.24 -24.85 -15.36
C GLY A 96 16.62 -23.50 -14.98
N ASP A 97 17.51 -22.51 -14.88
CA ASP A 97 17.16 -21.10 -14.74
C ASP A 97 16.99 -20.45 -16.13
N ASP A 98 16.44 -19.23 -16.13
CA ASP A 98 16.31 -18.39 -17.34
C ASP A 98 15.56 -19.14 -18.46
N CYS A 99 14.31 -19.49 -18.16
CA CYS A 99 13.42 -20.26 -19.02
C CYS A 99 12.09 -19.52 -19.30
N TRP A 100 11.49 -19.73 -20.48
CA TRP A 100 10.31 -18.94 -20.88
C TRP A 100 9.18 -19.77 -21.48
N GLY A 101 7.94 -19.49 -21.07
CA GLY A 101 6.76 -20.14 -21.64
C GLY A 101 6.50 -19.67 -23.06
N ILE A 102 6.29 -18.36 -23.23
CA ILE A 102 6.13 -17.69 -24.53
C ILE A 102 7.00 -16.44 -24.52
N ARG A 103 7.98 -16.39 -25.41
CA ARG A 103 8.88 -15.26 -25.59
C ARG A 103 8.56 -14.50 -26.87
N VAL A 104 8.12 -13.25 -26.76
CA VAL A 104 7.93 -12.34 -27.91
C VAL A 104 9.29 -11.74 -28.24
N TYR A 105 9.79 -12.08 -29.42
CA TYR A 105 11.14 -11.73 -29.87
C TYR A 105 11.16 -10.33 -30.47
N THR A 106 11.91 -9.43 -29.84
CA THR A 106 12.26 -8.11 -30.36
C THR A 106 13.77 -7.95 -30.26
N ASN A 107 14.41 -7.66 -31.39
CA ASN A 107 15.82 -7.93 -31.67
C ASN A 107 16.80 -7.06 -30.85
N TRP A 108 17.22 -7.54 -29.67
CA TRP A 108 18.22 -6.85 -28.85
C TRP A 108 19.22 -7.78 -28.13
N LEU A 109 18.89 -9.05 -27.87
CA LEU A 109 19.75 -9.92 -27.07
C LEU A 109 20.41 -11.01 -27.92
N GLU A 110 21.74 -10.96 -28.02
CA GLU A 110 22.57 -11.98 -28.69
C GLU A 110 22.29 -13.39 -28.15
N ALA A 111 21.95 -13.50 -26.87
CA ALA A 111 21.55 -14.75 -26.23
C ALA A 111 20.30 -15.39 -26.87
N ASP A 112 19.31 -14.58 -27.26
CA ASP A 112 18.09 -15.07 -27.91
C ASP A 112 18.35 -15.47 -29.36
N GLN A 113 19.22 -14.72 -30.07
CA GLN A 113 19.66 -15.07 -31.42
C GLN A 113 20.34 -16.44 -31.47
N ARG A 114 21.21 -16.74 -30.50
CA ARG A 114 21.89 -18.03 -30.38
C ARG A 114 20.89 -19.19 -30.13
N LYS A 115 19.79 -18.94 -29.42
CA LYS A 115 18.75 -19.95 -29.16
C LYS A 115 17.89 -20.28 -30.38
N LEU A 116 17.64 -19.31 -31.27
CA LEU A 116 16.72 -19.49 -32.40
C LEU A 116 17.36 -20.04 -33.67
N ALA A 117 18.70 -20.07 -33.77
CA ALA A 117 19.43 -20.51 -34.97
C ALA A 117 18.87 -19.95 -36.31
N ALA A 118 18.23 -18.78 -36.26
CA ALA A 118 17.45 -18.21 -37.35
C ALA A 118 18.02 -16.85 -37.79
N PRO A 119 19.08 -16.82 -38.62
CA PRO A 119 19.75 -15.59 -39.04
C PRO A 119 18.90 -14.64 -39.92
N GLN A 120 17.61 -14.94 -40.15
CA GLN A 120 16.70 -14.14 -41.00
C GLN A 120 15.33 -13.87 -40.36
N ALA A 121 15.17 -14.11 -39.05
CA ALA A 121 13.90 -13.78 -38.39
C ALA A 121 13.63 -12.26 -38.47
N PRO A 122 12.37 -11.82 -38.71
CA PRO A 122 12.02 -10.41 -38.66
C PRO A 122 12.55 -9.77 -37.37
N GLN A 123 13.11 -8.57 -37.49
CA GLN A 123 13.82 -7.95 -36.38
C GLN A 123 12.87 -7.53 -35.23
N HIS A 124 11.55 -7.50 -35.42
CA HIS A 124 10.61 -7.14 -34.36
C HIS A 124 9.31 -7.92 -34.53
N ALA A 125 8.89 -8.67 -33.52
CA ALA A 125 7.53 -9.17 -33.42
C ALA A 125 6.60 -8.07 -32.90
N LEU A 126 5.65 -7.65 -33.75
CA LEU A 126 4.65 -6.64 -33.41
C LEU A 126 3.26 -7.27 -33.33
N ARG A 127 2.42 -6.71 -32.46
CA ARG A 127 1.00 -7.05 -32.29
C ARG A 127 0.75 -8.53 -32.02
N ALA A 128 1.67 -9.17 -31.30
CA ALA A 128 1.49 -10.55 -30.85
C ALA A 128 0.24 -10.67 -29.96
N ARG A 129 -0.52 -11.75 -30.12
CA ARG A 129 -1.70 -12.03 -29.30
C ARG A 129 -1.56 -13.39 -28.64
N ILE A 130 -1.78 -13.47 -27.34
CA ILE A 130 -1.74 -14.73 -26.58
C ILE A 130 -3.06 -14.85 -25.83
N ILE A 131 -3.85 -15.87 -26.15
CA ILE A 131 -5.26 -15.93 -25.74
C ILE A 131 -5.72 -17.32 -25.29
N ASN A 132 -6.75 -17.33 -24.45
CA ASN A 132 -7.64 -18.46 -24.14
C ASN A 132 -6.94 -19.77 -23.69
N GLY A 133 -6.39 -19.84 -22.47
CA GLY A 133 -5.90 -21.12 -21.93
C GLY A 133 -4.98 -20.94 -20.74
N VAL A 134 -4.10 -21.91 -20.49
CA VAL A 134 -3.26 -21.95 -19.29
C VAL A 134 -1.78 -22.06 -19.67
N ILE A 135 -0.91 -21.31 -18.99
CA ILE A 135 0.55 -21.44 -19.09
C ILE A 135 1.09 -21.75 -17.69
N VAL A 136 1.88 -22.81 -17.56
CA VAL A 136 2.37 -23.28 -16.26
C VAL A 136 3.88 -23.50 -16.33
N HIS A 137 4.63 -22.78 -15.48
CA HIS A 137 6.00 -23.15 -15.15
C HIS A 137 5.95 -24.40 -14.27
N VAL A 138 6.77 -25.43 -14.51
CA VAL A 138 6.72 -26.67 -13.71
C VAL A 138 7.96 -26.91 -12.84
N GLY A 139 9.00 -26.10 -13.01
CA GLY A 139 10.23 -26.17 -12.22
C GLY A 139 10.32 -25.11 -11.13
N THR A 140 11.49 -25.04 -10.50
CA THR A 140 11.81 -24.09 -9.42
C THR A 140 12.94 -23.14 -9.80
N GLY A 141 13.30 -23.08 -11.09
CA GLY A 141 14.38 -22.25 -11.60
C GLY A 141 14.13 -20.76 -11.38
N ALA A 142 15.22 -19.98 -11.30
CA ALA A 142 15.16 -18.54 -11.18
C ALA A 142 14.88 -17.87 -12.54
N ARG A 143 14.20 -16.71 -12.52
CA ARG A 143 13.94 -15.86 -13.71
C ARG A 143 13.20 -16.58 -14.85
N CYS A 144 12.26 -17.45 -14.48
CA CYS A 144 11.55 -18.32 -15.41
C CYS A 144 10.18 -17.76 -15.83
N HIS A 145 10.16 -16.67 -16.60
CA HIS A 145 8.92 -15.93 -16.91
C HIS A 145 7.95 -16.66 -17.86
N ALA A 146 6.65 -16.58 -17.62
CA ALA A 146 5.67 -17.29 -18.45
C ALA A 146 5.43 -16.62 -19.80
N ILE A 147 5.19 -15.30 -19.80
CA ILE A 147 5.09 -14.52 -21.03
C ILE A 147 6.05 -13.34 -20.91
N CYS A 148 7.01 -13.24 -21.82
CA CYS A 148 7.99 -12.17 -21.74
C CYS A 148 8.52 -11.72 -23.09
N GLY A 149 9.21 -10.59 -23.08
CA GLY A 149 10.00 -10.08 -24.19
C GLY A 149 10.84 -8.91 -23.69
N ASN A 150 11.85 -8.50 -24.46
CA ASN A 150 12.54 -7.25 -24.13
C ASN A 150 11.61 -6.05 -24.41
N GLU A 151 10.86 -6.12 -25.51
CA GLU A 151 9.90 -5.09 -25.92
C GLU A 151 8.55 -5.73 -26.25
N GLY A 152 7.45 -5.09 -25.84
CA GLY A 152 6.09 -5.58 -26.03
C GLY A 152 5.55 -5.49 -27.46
N GLY A 153 5.98 -4.50 -28.24
CA GLY A 153 5.57 -4.34 -29.64
C GLY A 153 4.05 -4.28 -29.86
N ASP A 154 3.27 -3.68 -28.96
CA ASP A 154 1.79 -3.72 -28.95
C ASP A 154 1.18 -5.11 -28.69
N ALA A 155 1.88 -5.98 -27.96
CA ALA A 155 1.39 -7.30 -27.59
C ALA A 155 0.12 -7.24 -26.73
N ARG A 156 -0.75 -8.24 -26.92
CA ARG A 156 -1.99 -8.42 -26.16
C ARG A 156 -2.05 -9.82 -25.54
N ILE A 157 -2.30 -9.87 -24.24
CA ILE A 157 -2.43 -11.10 -23.47
C ILE A 157 -3.84 -11.07 -22.87
N GLU A 158 -4.72 -11.94 -23.37
CA GLU A 158 -6.16 -11.82 -23.09
C GLU A 158 -6.76 -13.17 -22.66
N ARG A 159 -7.45 -13.21 -21.51
CA ARG A 159 -8.16 -14.42 -21.04
C ARG A 159 -7.24 -15.64 -20.91
N VAL A 160 -6.06 -15.43 -20.34
CA VAL A 160 -5.08 -16.49 -20.06
C VAL A 160 -4.96 -16.66 -18.55
N ALA A 161 -4.86 -17.91 -18.10
CA ALA A 161 -4.40 -18.24 -16.76
C ALA A 161 -2.90 -18.55 -16.80
N VAL A 162 -2.14 -18.01 -15.85
CA VAL A 162 -0.71 -18.23 -15.74
C VAL A 162 -0.38 -18.64 -14.32
N GLU A 163 0.39 -19.70 -14.18
CA GLU A 163 0.98 -20.11 -12.91
C GLU A 163 2.50 -20.22 -13.06
N VAL A 164 3.22 -19.48 -12.23
CA VAL A 164 4.67 -19.51 -12.20
C VAL A 164 5.19 -19.80 -10.81
N PHE A 165 6.31 -20.52 -10.78
CA PHE A 165 7.06 -20.88 -9.58
C PHE A 165 8.51 -20.42 -9.73
N GLY A 166 9.29 -20.57 -8.66
CA GLY A 166 10.71 -20.23 -8.67
C GLY A 166 11.01 -18.77 -8.39
N ARG A 167 12.25 -18.50 -8.03
CA ARG A 167 12.72 -17.17 -7.61
C ARG A 167 12.77 -16.21 -8.78
N ASP A 168 12.67 -14.94 -8.48
CA ASP A 168 12.79 -13.87 -9.45
C ASP A 168 11.93 -14.00 -10.73
N THR A 169 10.72 -14.57 -10.62
CA THR A 169 9.89 -14.92 -11.78
C THR A 169 8.68 -13.97 -11.92
N SER A 170 8.14 -13.87 -13.13
CA SER A 170 6.95 -13.05 -13.45
C SER A 170 5.99 -13.84 -14.33
N CYS A 171 4.70 -13.64 -14.16
CA CYS A 171 3.71 -14.14 -15.09
C CYS A 171 3.82 -13.40 -16.44
N VAL A 172 3.99 -12.07 -16.39
CA VAL A 172 4.19 -11.23 -17.57
C VAL A 172 5.34 -10.27 -17.33
N SER A 173 6.33 -10.23 -18.23
CA SER A 173 7.51 -9.36 -18.11
C SER A 173 7.92 -8.75 -19.45
N PHE A 174 7.69 -7.45 -19.60
CA PHE A 174 8.13 -6.65 -20.75
C PHE A 174 8.75 -5.35 -20.25
N PRO A 175 10.08 -5.27 -20.16
CA PRO A 175 10.79 -4.09 -19.69
C PRO A 175 10.62 -2.86 -20.59
N TYR A 176 10.20 -3.04 -21.85
CA TYR A 176 9.97 -1.95 -22.80
C TYR A 176 8.72 -2.20 -23.66
N GLY A 177 8.23 -1.13 -24.30
CA GLY A 177 7.15 -1.19 -25.28
C GLY A 177 5.75 -1.35 -24.67
N ARG A 178 4.74 -1.18 -25.52
CA ARG A 178 3.33 -1.20 -25.09
C ARG A 178 2.80 -2.62 -25.04
N VAL A 179 2.14 -2.97 -23.94
CA VAL A 179 1.50 -4.28 -23.73
C VAL A 179 0.13 -4.08 -23.08
N THR A 180 -0.86 -4.85 -23.53
CA THR A 180 -2.17 -4.95 -22.87
C THR A 180 -2.33 -6.34 -22.25
N VAL A 181 -2.59 -6.40 -20.95
CA VAL A 181 -2.92 -7.61 -20.19
C VAL A 181 -4.36 -7.48 -19.70
N ALA A 182 -5.27 -8.34 -20.19
CA ALA A 182 -6.70 -8.16 -19.97
C ALA A 182 -7.45 -9.45 -19.64
N GLY A 183 -8.23 -9.42 -18.55
CA GLY A 183 -9.10 -10.55 -18.19
C GLY A 183 -8.33 -11.83 -17.84
N CYS A 184 -7.12 -11.70 -17.31
CA CYS A 184 -6.23 -12.83 -17.00
C CYS A 184 -6.28 -13.21 -15.51
N VAL A 185 -5.88 -14.45 -15.22
CA VAL A 185 -5.64 -14.93 -13.85
C VAL A 185 -4.15 -15.25 -13.74
N LEU A 186 -3.40 -14.49 -12.96
CA LEU A 186 -1.93 -14.54 -12.94
C LEU A 186 -1.45 -14.87 -11.53
N LYS A 187 -0.96 -16.09 -11.32
CA LYS A 187 -0.51 -16.59 -10.03
C LYS A 187 1.00 -16.77 -10.04
N ASN A 188 1.68 -16.01 -9.19
CA ASN A 188 3.10 -16.12 -8.97
C ASN A 188 3.34 -16.67 -7.56
N HIS A 189 3.77 -17.93 -7.49
CA HIS A 189 3.98 -18.69 -6.27
C HIS A 189 5.38 -18.55 -5.69
N GLN A 190 6.20 -17.63 -6.21
CA GLN A 190 7.53 -17.38 -5.67
C GLN A 190 7.46 -17.03 -4.16
N ASP A 191 8.44 -17.52 -3.42
CA ASP A 191 8.59 -17.36 -1.97
C ASP A 191 9.92 -16.70 -1.58
N ALA A 192 10.80 -16.44 -2.56
CA ALA A 192 12.07 -15.75 -2.38
C ALA A 192 12.44 -14.92 -3.62
N THR A 193 13.32 -13.93 -3.42
CA THR A 193 13.88 -13.04 -4.43
C THR A 193 15.37 -12.85 -4.13
N ASP A 194 16.21 -12.89 -5.15
CA ASP A 194 17.61 -12.43 -5.01
C ASP A 194 17.69 -10.91 -5.18
N ASP A 195 16.68 -10.31 -5.84
CA ASP A 195 16.57 -8.87 -6.04
C ASP A 195 15.79 -8.19 -4.90
N ARG A 196 16.47 -7.26 -4.24
CA ARG A 196 16.02 -6.50 -3.08
C ARG A 196 15.10 -5.35 -3.46
N HIS A 197 15.09 -4.92 -4.72
CA HIS A 197 14.45 -3.66 -5.12
C HIS A 197 13.56 -3.83 -6.35
N MET A 198 12.26 -3.63 -6.12
CA MET A 198 11.14 -3.51 -7.05
C MET A 198 10.90 -4.67 -8.03
N MET A 199 11.82 -5.62 -8.14
CA MET A 199 11.77 -6.68 -9.13
C MET A 199 11.97 -8.04 -8.48
N PRO A 200 11.29 -9.08 -8.96
CA PRO A 200 10.29 -9.08 -10.04
C PRO A 200 8.84 -9.00 -9.55
N ALA A 201 8.02 -8.27 -10.30
CA ALA A 201 6.58 -8.22 -10.11
C ALA A 201 5.87 -9.43 -10.77
N ASN A 202 4.64 -9.72 -10.34
CA ASN A 202 3.74 -10.65 -11.04
C ASN A 202 3.52 -10.19 -12.50
N VAL A 203 3.23 -8.90 -12.67
CA VAL A 203 3.24 -8.21 -13.96
C VAL A 203 4.25 -7.07 -13.93
N ARG A 204 5.30 -7.16 -14.75
CA ARG A 204 6.31 -6.12 -14.93
C ARG A 204 6.20 -5.55 -16.34
N LEU A 205 5.77 -4.31 -16.46
CA LEU A 205 5.58 -3.59 -17.71
C LEU A 205 6.23 -2.20 -17.61
N ASP A 206 6.40 -1.56 -18.77
CA ASP A 206 6.96 -0.21 -18.89
C ASP A 206 5.96 0.72 -19.59
N ALA A 207 6.41 1.70 -20.39
CA ALA A 207 5.59 2.80 -20.85
C ALA A 207 4.45 2.39 -21.81
N GLY A 208 3.29 3.01 -21.63
CA GLY A 208 2.09 2.88 -22.47
C GLY A 208 1.34 1.56 -22.28
N CYS A 209 1.51 0.91 -21.13
CA CYS A 209 0.94 -0.41 -20.87
C CYS A 209 -0.42 -0.36 -20.15
N GLN A 210 -1.21 -1.43 -20.30
CA GLN A 210 -2.52 -1.56 -19.66
C GLN A 210 -2.66 -2.92 -18.97
N VAL A 211 -3.11 -2.91 -17.71
CA VAL A 211 -3.48 -4.11 -16.94
C VAL A 211 -4.91 -3.93 -16.46
N THR A 212 -5.85 -4.70 -17.01
CA THR A 212 -7.28 -4.48 -16.78
C THR A 212 -8.10 -5.75 -16.58
N GLY A 213 -9.00 -5.73 -15.60
CA GLY A 213 -9.94 -6.85 -15.37
C GLY A 213 -9.25 -8.16 -14.97
N CYS A 214 -8.05 -8.11 -14.41
CA CYS A 214 -7.26 -9.28 -14.05
C CYS A 214 -7.37 -9.64 -12.56
N ILE A 215 -7.10 -10.89 -12.23
CA ILE A 215 -6.85 -11.38 -10.88
C ILE A 215 -5.36 -11.73 -10.79
N LEU A 216 -4.61 -11.00 -9.96
CA LEU A 216 -3.18 -11.16 -9.78
C LEU A 216 -2.90 -11.65 -8.37
N ILE A 217 -2.35 -12.85 -8.21
CA ILE A 217 -2.05 -13.46 -6.91
C ILE A 217 -0.55 -13.70 -6.76
N GLY A 218 0.03 -13.25 -5.65
CA GLY A 218 1.44 -13.42 -5.33
C GLY A 218 2.39 -12.52 -6.14
N GLY A 219 3.67 -12.87 -6.14
CA GLY A 219 4.76 -12.01 -6.62
C GLY A 219 5.35 -11.10 -5.54
N ASN A 220 6.56 -10.56 -5.79
CA ASN A 220 7.24 -9.62 -4.90
C ASN A 220 6.55 -8.25 -4.92
N SER A 221 6.18 -7.84 -6.14
CA SER A 221 5.22 -6.77 -6.43
C SER A 221 4.09 -7.35 -7.29
N GLY A 222 2.94 -6.69 -7.39
CA GLY A 222 1.80 -7.20 -8.16
C GLY A 222 1.85 -6.65 -9.57
N VAL A 223 1.92 -5.33 -9.66
CA VAL A 223 2.08 -4.62 -10.92
C VAL A 223 3.17 -3.58 -10.80
N HIS A 224 4.15 -3.64 -11.69
CA HIS A 224 5.11 -2.57 -11.94
C HIS A 224 4.83 -2.00 -13.33
N ILE A 225 4.69 -0.68 -13.44
CA ILE A 225 4.38 0.03 -14.68
C ILE A 225 5.20 1.32 -14.84
N GLY A 226 5.43 1.72 -16.11
CA GLY A 226 6.09 2.97 -16.48
C GLY A 226 5.12 4.05 -16.98
N ASP A 227 5.64 5.05 -17.69
CA ASP A 227 4.91 6.22 -18.19
C ASP A 227 3.63 5.86 -18.98
N PHE A 228 2.62 6.73 -18.99
CA PHE A 228 1.38 6.61 -19.80
C PHE A 228 0.61 5.29 -19.60
N SER A 229 0.82 4.63 -18.45
CA SER A 229 0.25 3.31 -18.18
C SER A 229 -1.01 3.36 -17.35
N ARG A 230 -1.79 2.28 -17.42
CA ARG A 230 -3.09 2.16 -16.74
C ARG A 230 -3.26 0.81 -16.06
N VAL A 231 -3.63 0.83 -14.80
CA VAL A 231 -3.96 -0.35 -13.99
C VAL A 231 -5.37 -0.17 -13.44
N ASP A 232 -6.34 -0.90 -13.98
CA ASP A 232 -7.73 -0.73 -13.55
C ASP A 232 -8.58 -2.00 -13.45
N HIS A 233 -9.62 -1.94 -12.62
CA HIS A 233 -10.59 -3.03 -12.49
C HIS A 233 -9.97 -4.39 -12.12
N ASN A 234 -8.84 -4.42 -11.41
CA ASN A 234 -8.15 -5.65 -11.02
C ASN A 234 -8.42 -6.04 -9.56
N LEU A 235 -8.28 -7.32 -9.27
CA LEU A 235 -7.94 -7.82 -7.94
C LEU A 235 -6.42 -8.05 -7.89
N ILE A 236 -5.72 -7.36 -6.98
CA ILE A 236 -4.29 -7.49 -6.76
C ILE A 236 -4.07 -8.04 -5.36
N ALA A 237 -3.64 -9.29 -5.26
CA ALA A 237 -3.55 -10.05 -4.02
C ALA A 237 -2.16 -10.62 -3.76
N GLN A 238 -1.32 -9.86 -3.06
CA GLN A 238 0.10 -10.18 -2.96
C GLN A 238 0.54 -11.00 -1.76
N ARG A 239 1.59 -11.77 -1.98
CA ARG A 239 2.30 -12.56 -0.97
C ARG A 239 3.72 -12.00 -0.87
N MET A 240 3.81 -10.72 -0.51
CA MET A 240 5.09 -10.01 -0.46
C MET A 240 6.01 -10.65 0.59
N PHE A 241 7.26 -10.88 0.21
CA PHE A 241 8.35 -11.33 1.08
C PHE A 241 9.56 -10.38 0.98
N ALA A 242 9.74 -9.72 -0.18
CA ALA A 242 10.55 -8.53 -0.44
C ALA A 242 9.98 -7.23 0.15
N THR A 243 10.60 -6.08 -0.15
CA THR A 243 10.31 -4.80 0.51
C THR A 243 9.29 -3.92 -0.21
N ASN A 244 8.80 -4.23 -1.42
CA ASN A 244 8.17 -3.24 -2.31
C ASN A 244 6.64 -3.01 -2.14
N GLY A 245 6.02 -2.24 -3.04
CA GLY A 245 4.59 -1.88 -2.98
C GLY A 245 3.76 -2.68 -3.97
N TYR A 246 2.44 -2.72 -3.82
CA TYR A 246 1.58 -3.60 -4.60
C TYR A 246 1.40 -3.16 -6.05
N ALA A 247 1.26 -1.85 -6.24
CA ALA A 247 1.33 -1.18 -7.53
C ALA A 247 2.44 -0.14 -7.45
N VAL A 248 3.47 -0.31 -8.29
CA VAL A 248 4.64 0.56 -8.34
C VAL A 248 4.60 1.39 -9.61
N ALA A 249 4.57 2.71 -9.42
CA ALA A 249 4.78 3.71 -10.46
C ALA A 249 5.92 4.64 -10.00
N SER A 250 7.16 4.16 -10.12
CA SER A 250 8.34 4.93 -9.72
C SER A 250 8.91 5.68 -10.93
N GLY A 251 9.06 7.00 -10.82
CA GLY A 251 9.56 7.88 -11.89
C GLY A 251 8.58 8.08 -13.03
N ALA A 252 7.36 7.53 -12.93
CA ALA A 252 6.44 7.42 -14.04
C ALA A 252 5.58 8.67 -14.24
N LYS A 253 5.25 8.98 -15.49
CA LYS A 253 4.44 10.12 -15.91
C LYS A 253 3.07 9.68 -16.42
N SER A 254 2.01 10.42 -16.10
CA SER A 254 0.66 10.20 -16.65
C SER A 254 0.13 8.77 -16.43
N VAL A 255 0.27 8.27 -15.19
CA VAL A 255 -0.18 6.93 -14.80
C VAL A 255 -1.59 7.00 -14.21
N VAL A 256 -2.41 5.98 -14.49
CA VAL A 256 -3.75 5.85 -13.90
C VAL A 256 -3.89 4.51 -13.18
N ILE A 257 -4.12 4.53 -11.87
CA ILE A 257 -4.41 3.36 -11.04
C ILE A 257 -5.82 3.54 -10.45
N GLN A 258 -6.82 2.84 -10.98
CA GLN A 258 -8.20 3.08 -10.56
C GLN A 258 -9.07 1.84 -10.41
N LYS A 259 -10.05 1.92 -9.51
CA LYS A 259 -11.12 0.90 -9.38
C LYS A 259 -10.60 -0.50 -9.10
N ASN A 260 -9.43 -0.65 -8.47
CA ASN A 260 -8.87 -1.94 -8.10
C ASN A 260 -9.28 -2.34 -6.68
N VAL A 261 -9.22 -3.64 -6.39
CA VAL A 261 -9.17 -4.21 -5.03
C VAL A 261 -7.75 -4.68 -4.78
N ILE A 262 -7.08 -4.11 -3.79
CA ILE A 262 -5.67 -4.37 -3.49
C ILE A 262 -5.58 -4.89 -2.06
N ILE A 263 -5.36 -6.20 -1.89
CA ILE A 263 -5.46 -6.86 -0.58
C ILE A 263 -4.36 -7.93 -0.39
N PRO A 264 -3.49 -7.85 0.62
CA PRO A 264 -2.52 -8.90 0.91
C PRO A 264 -3.14 -10.11 1.62
N PRO A 265 -3.06 -11.33 1.08
CA PRO A 265 -3.27 -12.55 1.87
C PRO A 265 -2.19 -12.82 2.92
N VAL A 266 -0.98 -12.24 2.80
CA VAL A 266 0.13 -12.49 3.75
C VAL A 266 0.72 -11.18 4.27
N SER A 267 1.29 -10.37 3.38
CA SER A 267 1.98 -9.13 3.74
C SER A 267 2.02 -8.18 2.55
N GLY A 268 2.13 -6.89 2.84
CA GLY A 268 2.75 -5.86 2.01
C GLY A 268 2.18 -4.44 2.12
N ARG A 269 2.50 -3.61 1.13
CA ARG A 269 2.18 -2.18 1.13
C ARG A 269 1.37 -1.83 -0.10
N GLY A 270 0.39 -0.95 0.08
CA GLY A 270 -0.57 -0.43 -0.90
C GLY A 270 -0.02 0.07 -2.24
N ILE A 271 -0.36 1.29 -2.61
CA ILE A 271 0.20 1.91 -3.83
C ILE A 271 1.44 2.69 -3.44
N ILE A 272 2.54 2.46 -4.13
CA ILE A 272 3.79 3.20 -3.91
C ILE A 272 4.18 3.90 -5.20
N SER A 273 4.38 5.20 -5.10
CA SER A 273 4.90 6.01 -6.19
C SER A 273 6.05 6.87 -5.67
N GLY A 274 7.12 6.96 -6.46
CA GLY A 274 8.33 7.66 -6.09
C GLY A 274 8.91 8.39 -7.29
N GLY A 275 8.89 9.72 -7.29
CA GLY A 275 9.18 10.55 -8.47
C GLY A 275 8.12 10.42 -9.57
N GLY A 276 7.86 11.50 -10.30
CA GLY A 276 7.03 11.49 -11.50
C GLY A 276 6.02 12.63 -11.59
N GLU A 277 5.13 12.55 -12.58
CA GLU A 277 4.14 13.61 -12.84
C GLU A 277 2.79 13.01 -13.21
N ARG A 278 1.68 13.58 -12.72
CA ARG A 278 0.30 13.21 -13.14
C ARG A 278 -0.07 11.76 -12.88
N LEU A 279 0.07 11.28 -11.65
CA LEU A 279 -0.57 10.04 -11.21
C LEU A 279 -2.04 10.30 -10.86
N VAL A 280 -2.97 9.53 -11.42
CA VAL A 280 -4.36 9.46 -10.96
C VAL A 280 -4.56 8.15 -10.21
N CYS A 281 -4.84 8.24 -8.92
CA CYS A 281 -5.16 7.12 -8.05
C CYS A 281 -6.59 7.28 -7.52
N GLU A 282 -7.55 6.56 -8.09
CA GLU A 282 -8.95 6.78 -7.75
C GLU A 282 -9.81 5.53 -7.58
N ASP A 283 -10.81 5.62 -6.68
CA ASP A 283 -11.82 4.59 -6.48
C ASP A 283 -11.25 3.19 -6.13
N ASN A 284 -10.05 3.09 -5.55
CA ASN A 284 -9.47 1.80 -5.14
C ASN A 284 -9.91 1.40 -3.73
N VAL A 285 -9.97 0.10 -3.45
CA VAL A 285 -10.12 -0.46 -2.09
C VAL A 285 -8.80 -1.12 -1.72
N ILE A 286 -8.12 -0.62 -0.68
CA ILE A 286 -6.73 -0.96 -0.36
C ILE A 286 -6.63 -1.43 1.09
N LEU A 287 -6.11 -2.63 1.30
CA LEU A 287 -5.63 -3.10 2.59
C LEU A 287 -4.10 -3.09 2.58
N ALA A 288 -3.47 -2.55 3.61
CA ALA A 288 -2.02 -2.61 3.81
C ALA A 288 -1.70 -3.15 5.22
N TRP A 289 -0.78 -4.09 5.30
CA TRP A 289 -0.16 -4.56 6.54
C TRP A 289 1.20 -5.13 6.19
N ASN A 290 2.20 -5.05 7.06
CA ASN A 290 3.50 -5.60 6.69
C ASN A 290 3.99 -6.48 7.82
N LEU A 291 4.54 -7.63 7.47
CA LEU A 291 5.36 -8.40 8.38
C LEU A 291 6.78 -7.82 8.36
N PRO A 292 7.54 -7.89 9.45
CA PRO A 292 8.99 -7.74 9.42
C PRO A 292 9.54 -8.64 8.31
N ASN A 293 10.36 -8.07 7.43
CA ASN A 293 10.94 -8.83 6.34
C ASN A 293 12.38 -9.23 6.67
N GLU A 294 12.80 -10.36 6.10
CA GLU A 294 14.16 -10.87 6.28
C GLU A 294 15.23 -9.93 5.69
N GLU A 295 14.85 -9.09 4.71
CA GLU A 295 15.78 -8.20 4.01
C GLU A 295 16.38 -7.13 4.92
N TYR A 296 15.54 -6.44 5.68
CA TYR A 296 15.99 -5.40 6.60
C TYR A 296 16.22 -5.94 8.00
N GLY A 297 15.69 -7.12 8.30
CA GLY A 297 15.69 -7.66 9.65
C GLY A 297 14.86 -6.81 10.61
N TRP A 298 14.06 -5.86 10.13
CA TRP A 298 13.09 -5.06 10.89
C TRP A 298 11.94 -4.62 9.99
N GLY A 299 10.91 -4.07 10.62
CA GLY A 299 9.67 -3.75 9.95
C GLY A 299 9.61 -2.39 9.26
N LEU A 300 9.45 -2.34 7.94
CA LEU A 300 9.06 -1.11 7.25
C LEU A 300 7.57 -0.80 7.45
N ASN A 301 7.25 0.49 7.55
CA ASN A 301 5.89 0.97 7.74
C ASN A 301 4.93 0.50 6.62
N ALA A 302 3.85 -0.18 7.01
CA ALA A 302 2.79 -0.61 6.13
C ALA A 302 1.93 0.59 5.69
N CYS A 303 2.05 1.00 4.43
CA CYS A 303 1.35 2.17 3.90
C CYS A 303 0.26 1.77 2.90
N GLY A 304 -0.93 2.36 3.01
CA GLY A 304 -2.00 2.19 2.01
C GLY A 304 -1.72 2.97 0.71
N VAL A 305 -1.25 4.20 0.83
CA VAL A 305 -0.65 4.95 -0.28
C VAL A 305 0.62 5.62 0.22
N ARG A 306 1.74 5.43 -0.46
CA ARG A 306 2.99 6.15 -0.21
C ARG A 306 3.40 6.93 -1.45
N VAL A 307 3.55 8.25 -1.27
CA VAL A 307 4.05 9.17 -2.29
C VAL A 307 5.42 9.65 -1.83
N ARG A 308 6.45 9.40 -2.65
CA ARG A 308 7.83 9.77 -2.35
C ARG A 308 8.34 10.78 -3.36
N ILE A 309 8.98 11.84 -2.87
CA ILE A 309 10.02 12.66 -3.52
C ILE A 309 9.75 13.06 -4.97
N GLU A 310 9.73 14.36 -5.26
CA GLU A 310 9.68 14.89 -6.63
C GLU A 310 8.44 14.44 -7.40
N THR A 311 7.28 14.44 -6.74
CA THR A 311 6.01 14.13 -7.41
C THR A 311 5.21 15.38 -7.69
N ARG A 312 4.63 15.49 -8.88
CA ARG A 312 3.86 16.68 -9.28
C ARG A 312 2.53 16.30 -9.87
N ASN A 313 1.51 17.12 -9.60
CA ASN A 313 0.18 17.00 -10.20
C ASN A 313 -0.50 15.64 -9.94
N TYR A 314 -0.23 14.99 -8.81
CA TYR A 314 -0.93 13.76 -8.46
C TYR A 314 -2.37 14.08 -8.03
N LEU A 315 -3.29 13.18 -8.35
CA LEU A 315 -4.67 13.20 -7.90
C LEU A 315 -5.00 11.86 -7.24
N ILE A 316 -5.07 11.86 -5.92
CA ILE A 316 -5.38 10.69 -5.11
C ILE A 316 -6.75 10.92 -4.46
N ARG A 317 -7.80 10.24 -4.95
CA ARG A 317 -9.17 10.53 -4.51
C ARG A 317 -10.11 9.34 -4.43
N HIS A 318 -11.13 9.41 -3.57
CA HIS A 318 -12.16 8.38 -3.43
C HIS A 318 -11.63 6.97 -3.16
N ASN A 319 -10.42 6.84 -2.59
CA ASN A 319 -9.89 5.54 -2.21
C ASN A 319 -10.41 5.16 -0.81
N SER A 320 -10.71 3.88 -0.61
CA SER A 320 -11.01 3.30 0.69
C SER A 320 -9.80 2.52 1.18
N ILE A 321 -9.14 3.00 2.22
CA ILE A 321 -7.85 2.50 2.70
C ILE A 321 -7.99 1.97 4.13
N LEU A 322 -7.56 0.74 4.37
CA LEU A 322 -7.32 0.19 5.71
C LEU A 322 -5.84 -0.15 5.85
N ALA A 323 -5.15 0.46 6.80
CA ALA A 323 -3.78 0.12 7.18
C ALA A 323 -3.80 -0.57 8.55
N VAL A 324 -3.08 -1.67 8.70
CA VAL A 324 -3.01 -2.45 9.95
C VAL A 324 -1.56 -2.64 10.36
N GLY A 325 -1.27 -2.38 11.63
CA GLY A 325 0.05 -2.59 12.23
C GLY A 325 -0.03 -3.23 13.62
N GLY A 326 1.12 -3.51 14.23
CA GLY A 326 1.21 -4.11 15.57
C GLY A 326 1.08 -5.64 15.60
N LEU A 327 1.15 -6.25 16.78
CA LEU A 327 1.39 -7.69 16.98
C LEU A 327 2.70 -8.11 16.29
N ASP A 328 2.63 -9.10 15.39
CA ASP A 328 3.74 -9.55 14.55
C ASP A 328 3.91 -8.65 13.30
N HIS A 329 3.08 -7.62 13.14
CA HIS A 329 3.18 -6.66 12.03
C HIS A 329 3.96 -5.42 12.43
N THR A 330 4.47 -4.72 11.42
CA THR A 330 5.19 -3.46 11.56
C THR A 330 4.23 -2.30 11.89
N SER A 331 4.77 -1.10 12.13
CA SER A 331 3.92 0.10 12.22
C SER A 331 3.19 0.36 10.89
N CYS A 332 2.08 1.09 10.92
CA CYS A 332 1.29 1.34 9.72
C CYS A 332 0.91 2.82 9.51
N SER A 333 0.56 3.15 8.27
CA SER A 333 0.02 4.44 7.88
C SER A 333 -1.01 4.31 6.76
N GLY A 334 -2.12 5.04 6.84
CA GLY A 334 -3.10 5.07 5.76
C GLY A 334 -2.52 5.74 4.51
N ILE A 335 -2.21 7.03 4.63
CA ILE A 335 -1.50 7.83 3.62
C ILE A 335 -0.14 8.25 4.18
N TYR A 336 0.90 8.15 3.35
CA TYR A 336 2.28 8.42 3.73
C TYR A 336 2.96 9.32 2.69
N LEU A 337 3.27 10.55 3.08
CA LEU A 337 3.74 11.62 2.20
C LEU A 337 5.19 11.96 2.52
N THR A 338 6.06 11.90 1.51
CA THR A 338 7.49 12.25 1.66
C THR A 338 7.95 13.26 0.60
N ASP A 339 7.00 14.01 0.04
CA ASP A 339 7.26 14.91 -1.08
C ASP A 339 7.78 16.28 -0.64
N VAL A 340 8.53 16.93 -1.52
CA VAL A 340 9.12 18.27 -1.32
C VAL A 340 8.26 19.29 -2.09
N LEU A 341 8.28 20.57 -1.67
CA LEU A 341 7.42 21.64 -2.22
C LEU A 341 7.17 21.51 -3.71
N ASN A 342 5.89 21.42 -4.05
CA ASN A 342 5.43 21.71 -5.38
C ASN A 342 4.99 23.17 -5.42
N GLU A 343 5.30 23.84 -6.52
CA GLU A 343 4.66 25.12 -6.85
C GLU A 343 3.13 24.94 -6.80
N PRO A 344 2.35 25.94 -6.37
CA PRO A 344 0.89 25.80 -6.22
C PRO A 344 0.17 25.23 -7.44
N GLU A 345 0.65 25.52 -8.65
CA GLU A 345 0.18 25.00 -9.94
C GLU A 345 0.50 23.51 -10.18
N ASN A 346 1.49 22.97 -9.46
CA ASN A 346 2.02 21.62 -9.61
C ASN A 346 1.75 20.71 -8.41
N ARG A 347 0.99 21.17 -7.42
CA ARG A 347 0.74 20.44 -6.17
C ARG A 347 -0.03 19.14 -6.36
N ASN A 348 0.25 18.17 -5.51
CA ASN A 348 -0.56 16.97 -5.44
C ASN A 348 -1.88 17.26 -4.70
N ARG A 349 -2.91 16.47 -5.00
CA ARG A 349 -4.26 16.62 -4.47
C ARG A 349 -4.72 15.30 -3.85
N TYR A 350 -5.07 15.33 -2.58
CA TYR A 350 -5.59 14.21 -1.81
C TYR A 350 -7.02 14.54 -1.41
N GLU A 351 -8.00 13.96 -2.10
CA GLU A 351 -9.38 14.43 -2.02
C GLU A 351 -10.39 13.32 -1.74
N PHE A 352 -11.26 13.50 -0.76
CA PHE A 352 -12.40 12.61 -0.54
C PHE A 352 -12.03 11.13 -0.37
N ASN A 353 -10.84 10.85 0.20
CA ASN A 353 -10.44 9.49 0.56
C ASN A 353 -11.04 9.11 1.91
N ASP A 354 -11.29 7.82 2.08
CA ASP A 354 -11.76 7.21 3.32
C ASP A 354 -10.64 6.31 3.87
N VAL A 355 -9.95 6.78 4.89
CA VAL A 355 -8.67 6.24 5.35
C VAL A 355 -8.81 5.79 6.79
N THR A 356 -8.46 4.55 7.09
CA THR A 356 -8.46 4.00 8.45
C THR A 356 -7.12 3.35 8.76
N ALA A 357 -6.52 3.65 9.91
CA ALA A 357 -5.31 3.00 10.39
C ALA A 357 -5.54 2.35 11.76
N ILE A 358 -5.23 1.06 11.93
CA ILE A 358 -5.44 0.34 13.18
C ILE A 358 -4.14 -0.26 13.68
N LEU A 359 -3.82 0.01 14.95
CA LEU A 359 -2.79 -0.68 15.70
C LEU A 359 -3.41 -1.84 16.48
N CYS A 360 -2.92 -3.04 16.24
CA CYS A 360 -3.27 -4.25 16.98
C CYS A 360 -2.23 -4.50 18.07
N GLY A 361 -2.66 -4.70 19.31
CA GLY A 361 -1.74 -5.02 20.41
C GLY A 361 -0.99 -3.80 20.95
N PRO A 362 0.19 -4.00 21.58
CA PRO A 362 0.88 -2.95 22.34
C PRO A 362 1.49 -1.85 21.46
N THR A 363 1.71 -0.67 22.05
CA THR A 363 2.39 0.48 21.42
C THR A 363 3.92 0.35 21.38
N SER A 364 4.45 -0.81 21.80
CA SER A 364 5.85 -1.17 21.69
C SER A 364 5.98 -2.66 21.39
N ALA A 365 6.96 -3.03 20.56
CA ALA A 365 7.31 -4.40 20.26
C ALA A 365 8.80 -4.63 20.57
N GLN A 366 9.13 -5.82 21.08
CA GLN A 366 10.51 -6.22 21.29
C GLN A 366 11.09 -6.75 19.99
N HIS A 367 12.19 -6.15 19.53
CA HIS A 367 12.90 -6.57 18.34
C HIS A 367 14.41 -6.50 18.60
N ASP A 368 15.10 -7.64 18.47
CA ASP A 368 16.53 -7.78 18.80
C ASP A 368 16.90 -7.23 20.20
N GLY A 369 16.02 -7.44 21.18
CA GLY A 369 16.18 -6.99 22.56
C GLY A 369 16.00 -5.47 22.78
N ARG A 370 15.43 -4.76 21.79
CA ARG A 370 15.07 -3.34 21.89
C ARG A 370 13.56 -3.17 21.85
N ASP A 371 13.05 -2.24 22.66
CA ASP A 371 11.69 -1.74 22.52
C ASP A 371 11.60 -0.83 21.30
N LEU A 372 10.91 -1.29 20.25
CA LEU A 372 10.55 -0.48 19.11
C LEU A 372 9.15 0.11 19.31
N PRO A 373 8.97 1.43 19.19
CA PRO A 373 7.65 2.04 19.25
C PRO A 373 6.81 1.62 18.05
N MET A 374 5.57 1.23 18.32
CA MET A 374 4.60 0.79 17.32
C MET A 374 3.50 1.82 17.17
N TYR A 375 3.10 2.11 15.92
CA TYR A 375 2.09 3.11 15.64
C TYR A 375 1.17 2.76 14.47
N ALA A 376 -0.01 3.39 14.48
CA ALA A 376 -0.94 3.40 13.37
C ALA A 376 -1.38 4.85 13.14
N LYS A 377 -1.01 5.39 11.97
CA LYS A 377 -1.17 6.81 11.62
C LYS A 377 -2.15 6.94 10.46
N ALA A 378 -3.25 7.68 10.59
CA ALA A 378 -4.17 7.82 9.46
C ALA A 378 -3.50 8.56 8.29
N ILE A 379 -2.78 9.64 8.58
CA ILE A 379 -1.91 10.34 7.65
C ILE A 379 -0.54 10.64 8.28
N THR A 380 0.52 10.44 7.49
CA THR A 380 1.91 10.71 7.86
C THR A 380 2.54 11.66 6.85
N PHE A 381 3.17 12.71 7.37
CA PHE A 381 4.09 13.60 6.67
C PHE A 381 5.51 13.23 7.13
N GLU A 382 6.41 12.97 6.17
CA GLU A 382 7.79 12.59 6.40
C GLU A 382 8.71 13.54 5.64
N GLY A 383 9.76 14.01 6.30
CA GLY A 383 10.78 14.84 5.66
C GLY A 383 11.97 13.99 5.29
N GLN A 384 12.65 14.35 4.20
CA GLN A 384 14.00 13.86 4.00
C GLN A 384 14.89 14.57 5.03
N GLY A 385 15.46 13.83 5.98
CA GLY A 385 16.19 14.35 7.14
C GLY A 385 17.49 15.12 6.84
N GLY A 386 17.47 16.08 5.92
CA GLY A 386 18.53 17.04 5.66
C GLY A 386 18.34 18.35 6.45
N PRO A 387 19.39 18.93 7.05
CA PRO A 387 19.31 20.19 7.80
C PRO A 387 18.98 21.42 6.93
N GLU A 388 19.03 21.30 5.60
CA GLU A 388 18.65 22.35 4.64
C GLU A 388 17.21 22.19 4.12
N GLN A 389 16.49 21.15 4.54
CA GLN A 389 15.18 20.77 3.99
C GLN A 389 14.03 21.07 4.98
N GLU A 390 13.95 22.31 5.47
CA GLU A 390 12.75 22.85 6.17
C GLU A 390 11.53 22.99 5.23
N THR A 391 11.62 22.46 4.02
CA THR A 391 10.65 22.65 2.96
C THR A 391 9.35 21.93 3.29
N PRO A 392 8.25 22.66 3.52
CA PRO A 392 7.01 22.05 3.95
C PRO A 392 6.27 21.36 2.79
N ILE A 393 5.47 20.35 3.09
CA ILE A 393 4.58 19.68 2.12
C ILE A 393 3.47 20.64 1.70
N SER A 394 3.46 21.09 0.45
CA SER A 394 2.49 22.04 -0.12
C SER A 394 1.29 21.38 -0.80
N ASP A 395 1.01 20.12 -0.47
CA ASP A 395 -0.06 19.35 -1.11
C ASP A 395 -1.45 19.77 -0.60
N LEU A 396 -2.43 19.78 -1.51
CA LEU A 396 -3.83 20.03 -1.15
C LEU A 396 -4.45 18.76 -0.57
N ILE A 397 -4.85 18.80 0.69
CA ILE A 397 -5.50 17.67 1.36
C ILE A 397 -6.90 18.11 1.80
N ARG A 398 -7.92 17.63 1.10
CA ARG A 398 -9.29 18.13 1.24
C ARG A 398 -10.37 17.06 1.32
N GLY A 399 -11.35 17.24 2.20
CA GLY A 399 -12.59 16.45 2.15
C GLY A 399 -12.42 14.97 2.50
N ASN A 400 -11.27 14.56 3.05
CA ASN A 400 -11.00 13.17 3.39
C ASN A 400 -11.57 12.83 4.76
N ALA A 401 -11.93 11.56 4.96
CA ALA A 401 -12.21 10.99 6.28
C ALA A 401 -10.98 10.19 6.74
N PHE A 402 -10.34 10.62 7.82
CA PHE A 402 -9.22 9.94 8.45
C PHE A 402 -9.65 9.36 9.80
N ALA A 403 -9.54 8.05 9.93
CA ALA A 403 -9.87 7.34 11.15
C ALA A 403 -8.66 6.57 11.69
N SER A 404 -8.54 6.50 13.01
CA SER A 404 -7.51 5.68 13.66
C SER A 404 -7.98 5.15 15.01
N ASN A 405 -7.34 4.11 15.54
CA ASN A 405 -7.45 3.77 16.98
C ASN A 405 -6.24 4.25 17.80
N HIS A 406 -5.28 4.93 17.15
CA HIS A 406 -4.03 5.35 17.75
C HIS A 406 -3.61 6.78 17.36
N ILE A 407 -3.09 7.03 16.16
CA ILE A 407 -2.67 8.38 15.73
C ILE A 407 -3.46 8.81 14.49
N LEU A 408 -4.03 10.02 14.51
CA LEU A 408 -4.72 10.59 13.35
C LEU A 408 -3.73 11.23 12.38
N ILE A 409 -2.94 12.19 12.85
CA ILE A 409 -1.99 12.94 12.03
C ILE A 409 -0.58 12.78 12.61
N SER A 410 0.41 12.58 11.74
CA SER A 410 1.81 12.53 12.14
C SER A 410 2.68 13.37 11.22
N THR A 411 3.54 14.21 11.77
CA THR A 411 4.60 14.92 11.03
C THR A 411 5.94 14.19 11.07
N THR A 412 5.96 12.98 11.61
CA THR A 412 7.16 12.14 11.65
C THR A 412 6.92 10.80 11.00
N GLY A 413 7.78 10.47 10.05
CA GLY A 413 7.92 9.16 9.44
C GLY A 413 9.09 8.35 10.01
N SER A 414 9.40 7.24 9.35
CA SER A 414 10.60 6.44 9.61
C SER A 414 11.90 7.18 9.26
N ASP A 415 11.87 8.03 8.24
CA ASP A 415 13.03 8.67 7.61
C ASP A 415 13.22 10.15 8.05
N GLY A 416 12.33 10.68 8.89
CA GLY A 416 12.43 12.04 9.43
C GLY A 416 11.07 12.72 9.63
N GLY A 417 11.10 13.95 10.15
CA GLY A 417 9.90 14.79 10.24
C GLY A 417 9.81 15.86 9.16
N CYS A 418 8.60 16.25 8.79
CA CYS A 418 8.32 17.33 7.84
C CYS A 418 7.20 18.24 8.34
N ASN A 419 7.22 19.48 7.86
CA ASN A 419 6.17 20.45 8.06
C ASN A 419 5.04 20.25 7.05
N GLN A 420 3.80 20.45 7.47
CA GLN A 420 2.69 20.58 6.53
C GLN A 420 2.57 22.06 6.11
N GLY A 421 2.80 22.36 4.83
CA GLY A 421 2.79 23.72 4.31
C GLY A 421 1.41 24.30 4.06
N GLU A 422 0.48 23.46 3.62
CA GLU A 422 -0.90 23.84 3.31
C GLU A 422 -1.88 23.29 4.36
N PRO A 423 -3.03 23.93 4.62
CA PRO A 423 -4.01 23.41 5.56
C PRO A 423 -4.69 22.11 5.09
N LEU A 424 -5.05 21.26 6.05
CA LEU A 424 -6.10 20.24 5.88
C LEU A 424 -7.44 20.97 5.79
N ILE A 425 -8.12 20.89 4.65
CA ILE A 425 -9.39 21.62 4.38
C ILE A 425 -10.58 20.65 4.38
N ASP A 426 -11.69 20.96 5.05
CA ASP A 426 -12.93 20.15 5.00
C ASP A 426 -12.75 18.66 5.37
N ASN A 427 -11.71 18.27 6.11
CA ASN A 427 -11.47 16.85 6.44
C ASN A 427 -12.26 16.43 7.69
N GLU A 428 -12.65 15.16 7.75
CA GLU A 428 -13.20 14.52 8.95
C GLU A 428 -12.12 13.68 9.61
N LEU A 429 -11.94 13.83 10.91
CA LEU A 429 -11.00 13.05 11.72
C LEU A 429 -11.80 12.29 12.79
N SER A 430 -11.61 10.98 12.92
CA SER A 430 -12.42 10.17 13.82
C SER A 430 -11.66 9.04 14.50
N TRP A 431 -12.09 8.70 15.71
CA TRP A 431 -11.56 7.54 16.42
C TRP A 431 -12.42 6.31 16.13
N THR A 432 -11.82 5.21 15.68
CA THR A 432 -12.54 3.96 15.41
C THR A 432 -11.81 2.77 16.02
N ASN A 433 -12.56 1.74 16.44
CA ASN A 433 -11.98 0.46 16.84
C ASN A 433 -11.75 -0.45 15.62
N GLY A 434 -10.99 -1.53 15.82
CA GLY A 434 -10.66 -2.48 14.76
C GLY A 434 -11.86 -3.24 14.22
N LYS A 435 -12.83 -3.63 15.08
CA LYS A 435 -14.04 -4.34 14.64
C LYS A 435 -14.84 -3.55 13.60
N ARG A 436 -15.14 -2.28 13.88
CA ARG A 436 -15.87 -1.40 12.95
C ARG A 436 -15.07 -1.15 11.66
N ALA A 437 -13.76 -0.96 11.79
CA ALA A 437 -12.86 -0.77 10.65
C ALA A 437 -12.88 -2.00 9.72
N LYS A 438 -12.77 -3.20 10.29
CA LYS A 438 -12.85 -4.48 9.58
C LYS A 438 -14.18 -4.67 8.86
N GLU A 439 -15.31 -4.50 9.55
CA GLU A 439 -16.65 -4.67 8.97
C GLU A 439 -16.88 -3.71 7.79
N LYS A 440 -16.51 -2.44 7.96
CA LYS A 440 -16.58 -1.42 6.91
C LYS A 440 -15.72 -1.81 5.70
N PHE A 441 -14.45 -2.18 5.95
CA PHE A 441 -13.52 -2.54 4.88
C PHE A 441 -13.98 -3.77 4.09
N LEU A 442 -14.35 -4.86 4.77
CA LEU A 442 -14.81 -6.09 4.11
C LEU A 442 -16.07 -5.85 3.27
N SER A 443 -17.01 -5.04 3.76
CA SER A 443 -18.19 -4.63 2.99
C SER A 443 -17.82 -3.86 1.71
N LEU A 444 -16.84 -2.95 1.79
CA LEU A 444 -16.34 -2.19 0.63
C LEU A 444 -15.63 -3.11 -0.38
N ALA A 445 -14.75 -4.00 0.09
CA ALA A 445 -14.04 -4.96 -0.74
C ALA A 445 -15.02 -5.90 -1.48
N GLN A 446 -16.00 -6.47 -0.77
CA GLN A 446 -17.05 -7.31 -1.36
C GLN A 446 -17.86 -6.57 -2.43
N ARG A 447 -18.32 -5.35 -2.13
CA ARG A 447 -19.06 -4.52 -3.09
C ARG A 447 -18.23 -4.20 -4.33
N ARG A 448 -16.93 -3.91 -4.15
CA ARG A 448 -16.02 -3.64 -5.27
C ARG A 448 -15.79 -4.92 -6.10
N LEU A 449 -15.49 -6.06 -5.49
CA LEU A 449 -15.37 -7.33 -6.22
C LEU A 449 -16.64 -7.67 -7.00
N LYS A 450 -17.81 -7.39 -6.44
CA LYS A 450 -19.09 -7.56 -7.15
C LYS A 450 -19.22 -6.62 -8.35
N SER A 451 -18.86 -5.34 -8.23
CA SER A 451 -18.91 -4.40 -9.36
C SER A 451 -17.90 -4.74 -10.46
N LEU A 452 -16.78 -5.38 -10.10
CA LEU A 452 -15.79 -5.93 -11.02
C LEU A 452 -16.18 -7.29 -11.64
N ARG A 453 -17.32 -7.88 -11.24
CA ARG A 453 -17.74 -9.24 -11.62
C ARG A 453 -16.73 -10.33 -11.22
N MET A 454 -16.03 -10.12 -10.12
CA MET A 454 -15.05 -11.05 -9.55
C MET A 454 -15.52 -11.72 -8.25
N ALA A 455 -16.67 -11.30 -7.69
CA ALA A 455 -17.14 -11.79 -6.39
C ALA A 455 -17.36 -13.32 -6.32
N ASP A 456 -17.71 -13.94 -7.45
CA ASP A 456 -17.98 -15.38 -7.54
C ASP A 456 -16.78 -16.15 -8.14
N HIS A 457 -15.67 -15.48 -8.45
CA HIS A 457 -14.49 -16.14 -8.99
C HIS A 457 -13.78 -16.90 -7.87
N PRO A 458 -13.44 -18.21 -8.02
CA PRO A 458 -12.87 -19.03 -6.94
C PRO A 458 -11.64 -18.41 -6.28
N ASP A 459 -10.69 -17.92 -7.09
CA ASP A 459 -9.48 -17.28 -6.59
C ASP A 459 -9.74 -15.98 -5.81
N ALA A 460 -10.79 -15.22 -6.17
CA ALA A 460 -11.17 -14.01 -5.45
C ALA A 460 -11.89 -14.32 -4.13
N VAL A 461 -12.74 -15.35 -4.13
CA VAL A 461 -13.41 -15.87 -2.92
C VAL A 461 -12.36 -16.36 -1.92
N GLU A 462 -11.46 -17.25 -2.35
CA GLU A 462 -10.39 -17.79 -1.50
C GLU A 462 -9.51 -16.67 -0.93
N THR A 463 -9.11 -15.71 -1.76
CA THR A 463 -8.34 -14.55 -1.32
C THR A 463 -9.07 -13.75 -0.24
N LEU A 464 -10.36 -13.47 -0.45
CA LEU A 464 -11.14 -12.67 0.49
C LEU A 464 -11.41 -13.42 1.79
N GLU A 465 -11.63 -14.74 1.74
CA GLU A 465 -11.77 -15.59 2.93
C GLU A 465 -10.48 -15.58 3.76
N GLN A 466 -9.32 -15.74 3.12
CA GLN A 466 -8.03 -15.68 3.79
C GLN A 466 -7.79 -14.30 4.43
N VAL A 467 -8.09 -13.21 3.72
CA VAL A 467 -8.01 -11.85 4.26
C VAL A 467 -8.96 -11.67 5.44
N THR A 468 -10.20 -12.13 5.34
CA THR A 468 -11.21 -12.05 6.41
C THR A 468 -10.74 -12.77 7.68
N LYS A 469 -10.15 -13.96 7.52
CA LYS A 469 -9.57 -14.73 8.62
C LYS A 469 -8.41 -14.00 9.26
N ASN A 470 -7.48 -13.48 8.46
CA ASN A 470 -6.30 -12.78 8.97
C ASN A 470 -6.67 -11.46 9.67
N LEU A 471 -7.71 -10.76 9.20
CA LEU A 471 -8.27 -9.59 9.87
C LEU A 471 -9.07 -9.93 11.16
N GLY A 472 -9.16 -11.20 11.55
CA GLY A 472 -9.72 -11.64 12.83
C GLY A 472 -9.14 -10.91 14.04
N VAL A 473 -7.84 -10.57 13.98
CA VAL A 473 -7.13 -9.86 15.05
C VAL A 473 -7.69 -8.47 15.34
N LEU A 474 -8.36 -7.83 14.37
CA LEU A 474 -8.94 -6.50 14.54
C LEU A 474 -10.16 -6.50 15.48
N ASP A 475 -10.81 -7.64 15.71
CA ASP A 475 -12.01 -7.71 16.53
C ASP A 475 -11.73 -7.33 18.00
N ALA A 476 -10.48 -7.50 18.45
CA ALA A 476 -10.01 -7.17 19.80
C ALA A 476 -9.25 -5.83 19.88
N ALA A 477 -9.04 -5.14 18.75
CA ALA A 477 -8.32 -3.87 18.75
C ALA A 477 -9.26 -2.73 19.20
N GLU A 478 -9.14 -2.35 20.47
CA GLU A 478 -9.89 -1.25 21.07
C GLU A 478 -9.28 0.13 20.74
N LEU A 479 -9.94 1.20 21.21
CA LEU A 479 -9.36 2.54 21.21
C LEU A 479 -8.26 2.61 22.28
N LEU A 480 -7.06 3.03 21.91
CA LEU A 480 -5.93 3.06 22.84
C LEU A 480 -5.98 4.33 23.70
N ALA A 481 -6.23 4.17 25.01
CA ALA A 481 -6.52 5.26 25.93
C ALA A 481 -5.32 6.17 26.26
N ASP A 482 -4.10 5.66 26.12
CA ASP A 482 -2.85 6.33 26.46
C ASP A 482 -2.24 7.11 25.29
N ARG A 483 -2.73 6.89 24.06
CA ARG A 483 -2.13 7.47 22.84
C ARG A 483 -3.11 7.71 21.70
N SER A 484 -4.41 7.82 21.95
CA SER A 484 -5.39 8.35 20.97
C SER A 484 -5.09 9.82 20.70
N THR A 485 -3.96 10.05 20.05
CA THR A 485 -3.29 11.31 19.92
C THR A 485 -3.65 11.92 18.59
N PHE A 486 -4.19 13.14 18.66
CA PHE A 486 -4.54 13.90 17.47
C PHE A 486 -3.33 14.10 16.52
N TYR A 487 -2.14 14.35 17.09
CA TYR A 487 -0.94 14.77 16.37
C TYR A 487 0.37 14.23 16.98
N SER A 488 1.27 13.65 16.18
CA SER A 488 2.62 13.24 16.61
C SER A 488 3.75 13.82 15.75
N GLY A 489 4.89 14.21 16.34
CA GLY A 489 6.06 14.81 15.69
C GLY A 489 7.39 14.50 16.40
N ASP A 490 8.57 14.81 15.84
CA ASP A 490 9.90 14.38 16.36
C ASP A 490 11.11 15.22 15.86
N TRP A 491 10.99 16.03 14.79
CA TRP A 491 12.19 16.60 14.13
C TRP A 491 12.39 18.10 14.32
N GLY A 492 13.65 18.47 14.56
CA GLY A 492 14.12 19.79 15.02
C GLY A 492 14.21 20.89 13.96
N SER A 493 13.09 21.59 13.71
CA SER A 493 12.97 23.06 13.61
C SER A 493 11.58 23.40 13.06
N ARG A 494 10.63 23.65 13.97
CA ARG A 494 9.27 24.18 13.70
C ARG A 494 8.33 23.23 12.93
N GLU A 495 7.91 22.13 13.56
CA GLU A 495 6.81 21.32 13.03
C GLU A 495 5.47 22.04 13.14
N PHE A 496 4.70 22.11 12.06
CA PHE A 496 3.33 22.62 12.08
C PHE A 496 2.34 21.83 11.22
N VAL A 497 1.11 21.73 11.70
CA VAL A 497 -0.08 21.27 10.96
C VAL A 497 -1.11 22.38 10.99
N THR A 498 -1.74 22.66 9.84
CA THR A 498 -2.83 23.64 9.77
C THR A 498 -4.16 22.95 9.50
N LEU A 499 -5.20 23.25 10.28
CA LEU A 499 -6.55 22.71 10.10
C LEU A 499 -7.50 23.84 9.69
N LEU A 500 -8.31 23.62 8.64
CA LEU A 500 -9.35 24.52 8.17
C LEU A 500 -10.63 23.74 7.92
N ASP A 501 -11.76 24.17 8.49
CA ASP A 501 -13.06 23.50 8.33
C ASP A 501 -13.03 21.99 8.63
N THR A 502 -12.13 21.56 9.52
CA THR A 502 -11.91 20.15 9.85
C THR A 502 -12.79 19.74 11.03
N HIS A 503 -13.51 18.64 10.87
CA HIS A 503 -14.43 18.10 11.87
C HIS A 503 -13.79 16.93 12.61
N VAL A 504 -14.01 16.84 13.93
CA VAL A 504 -13.56 15.70 14.72
C VAL A 504 -14.79 14.98 15.28
N ALA A 505 -15.06 13.77 14.78
CA ALA A 505 -16.19 12.95 15.24
C ALA A 505 -15.74 12.10 16.43
N ALA A 506 -16.44 12.22 17.57
CA ALA A 506 -16.17 11.39 18.75
C ALA A 506 -17.16 10.22 18.77
N ASP A 507 -16.68 9.02 18.43
CA ASP A 507 -17.49 7.81 18.43
C ASP A 507 -17.68 7.16 19.82
N SER A 508 -17.18 7.76 20.91
CA SER A 508 -17.45 7.24 22.25
C SER A 508 -17.32 8.28 23.37
N LEU A 509 -17.91 7.96 24.50
CA LEU A 509 -18.01 8.70 25.78
C LEU A 509 -16.65 9.06 26.44
N ALA A 510 -15.53 8.93 25.73
CA ALA A 510 -14.20 9.28 26.23
C ALA A 510 -13.85 10.75 25.94
N PRO A 511 -13.09 11.42 26.83
CA PRO A 511 -12.52 12.73 26.54
C PRO A 511 -11.70 12.68 25.25
N VAL A 512 -11.89 13.66 24.37
CA VAL A 512 -10.93 13.89 23.28
C VAL A 512 -9.73 14.58 23.89
N THR A 513 -8.64 13.84 24.04
CA THR A 513 -7.38 14.36 24.58
C THR A 513 -6.50 14.84 23.42
N PHE A 514 -6.04 16.08 23.50
CA PHE A 514 -5.02 16.62 22.60
C PHE A 514 -3.68 16.54 23.32
N ASP A 515 -3.01 15.39 23.18
CA ASP A 515 -1.67 15.21 23.73
C ASP A 515 -0.62 15.58 22.67
N LEU A 516 0.19 16.60 22.96
CA LEU A 516 1.42 16.84 22.20
C LEU A 516 2.51 15.91 22.73
N ALA A 517 2.35 14.61 22.47
CA ALA A 517 3.25 13.59 23.00
C ALA A 517 4.57 13.55 22.22
N ASP A 518 5.70 13.64 22.91
CA ASP A 518 7.00 13.35 22.33
C ASP A 518 7.15 11.84 22.12
N ILE A 519 7.00 11.40 20.86
CA ILE A 519 7.14 9.99 20.52
C ILE A 519 8.61 9.52 20.51
N ARG A 520 9.58 10.40 20.83
CA ARG A 520 11.01 10.11 20.89
C ARG A 520 11.43 9.16 19.79
N GLY A 521 11.55 9.68 18.57
CA GLY A 521 12.12 8.88 17.51
C GLY A 521 13.58 8.52 17.81
N PRO A 522 14.21 7.73 16.92
CA PRO A 522 15.46 7.03 17.20
C PRO A 522 16.67 7.94 17.56
N LEU A 523 16.53 9.26 17.47
CA LEU A 523 17.62 10.24 17.61
C LEU A 523 17.53 11.16 18.84
N ASN A 524 16.46 11.13 19.66
CA ASN A 524 16.34 11.87 20.93
C ASN A 524 16.66 13.40 20.86
N LEU A 525 16.18 14.12 19.85
CA LEU A 525 16.40 15.57 19.73
C LEU A 525 15.12 16.37 20.01
N PRO A 526 15.12 17.32 20.97
CA PRO A 526 13.95 18.14 21.26
C PRO A 526 13.66 19.16 20.14
N SER A 527 12.40 19.29 19.72
CA SER A 527 11.93 20.22 18.67
C SER A 527 10.77 21.10 19.13
N PRO A 528 10.72 22.39 18.74
CA PRO A 528 9.53 23.22 18.92
C PRO A 528 8.41 22.81 17.94
N ARG A 529 7.25 22.39 18.48
CA ARG A 529 6.05 21.95 17.72
C ARG A 529 4.93 23.00 17.74
N ARG A 530 4.09 23.04 16.69
CA ARG A 530 3.01 24.04 16.50
C ARG A 530 1.78 23.38 15.82
N ILE A 531 0.56 23.83 16.11
CA ILE A 531 -0.67 23.41 15.38
C ILE A 531 -1.50 24.65 15.06
N ARG A 532 -1.54 25.11 13.81
CA ARG A 532 -2.33 26.27 13.43
C ARG A 532 -3.78 25.85 13.14
N ILE A 533 -4.76 26.57 13.69
CA ILE A 533 -6.16 26.44 13.28
C ILE A 533 -6.48 27.69 12.45
N GLY A 534 -6.99 27.51 11.24
CA GLY A 534 -7.24 28.58 10.27
C GLY A 534 -8.17 29.67 10.79
N ASP A 535 -8.09 30.86 10.19
CA ASP A 535 -8.70 32.08 10.72
C ASP A 535 -10.25 32.13 10.68
N THR A 536 -10.92 31.13 10.10
CA THR A 536 -12.35 31.26 9.77
C THR A 536 -13.31 30.29 10.42
N SER A 537 -12.86 29.24 11.13
CA SER A 537 -13.81 28.21 11.60
C SER A 537 -13.44 27.59 12.95
N PRO A 538 -14.39 27.47 13.89
CA PRO A 538 -14.19 26.65 15.08
C PRO A 538 -14.03 25.18 14.67
N ILE A 539 -13.07 24.46 15.27
CA ILE A 539 -13.19 22.99 15.31
C ILE A 539 -14.49 22.70 16.04
N VAL A 540 -15.39 21.93 15.42
CA VAL A 540 -16.65 21.53 16.06
C VAL A 540 -16.54 20.06 16.41
N LEU A 541 -16.52 19.76 17.71
CA LEU A 541 -16.65 18.38 18.21
C LEU A 541 -18.12 17.98 18.15
N GLN A 542 -18.43 16.94 17.39
CA GLN A 542 -19.77 16.40 17.23
C GLN A 542 -19.83 14.93 17.65
N LYS A 543 -20.98 14.53 18.18
CA LYS A 543 -21.36 13.13 18.34
C LYS A 543 -21.58 12.49 16.96
N PRO A 544 -21.65 11.15 16.89
CA PRO A 544 -21.84 10.44 15.61
C PRO A 544 -23.18 10.75 14.93
N ASP A 545 -24.17 11.22 15.70
CA ASP A 545 -25.48 11.66 15.21
C ASP A 545 -25.52 13.13 14.75
N GLY A 546 -24.35 13.80 14.71
CA GLY A 546 -24.22 15.22 14.35
C GLY A 546 -24.62 16.20 15.46
N ALA A 547 -25.08 15.71 16.63
CA ALA A 547 -25.38 16.58 17.75
C ALA A 547 -24.08 17.14 18.38
N PRO A 548 -24.09 18.38 18.90
CA PRO A 548 -22.93 18.93 19.60
C PRO A 548 -22.56 18.10 20.84
N LEU A 549 -21.27 17.95 21.13
CA LEU A 549 -20.81 17.40 22.41
C LEU A 549 -21.11 18.38 23.55
N ILE A 550 -22.00 17.98 24.45
CA ILE A 550 -22.38 18.72 25.66
C ILE A 550 -21.73 18.03 26.86
N GLY A 551 -20.95 18.77 27.65
CA GLY A 551 -20.32 18.26 28.88
C GLY A 551 -19.05 17.42 28.71
N ALA A 552 -18.47 17.31 27.51
CA ALA A 552 -17.17 16.66 27.34
C ALA A 552 -16.03 17.61 27.76
N ALA A 553 -14.96 17.03 28.31
CA ALA A 553 -13.72 17.73 28.60
C ALA A 553 -12.79 17.63 27.40
N VAL A 554 -12.28 18.76 26.91
CA VAL A 554 -11.10 18.80 26.05
C VAL A 554 -9.92 18.98 26.97
N ILE A 555 -9.06 17.96 27.04
CA ILE A 555 -7.87 17.98 27.90
C ILE A 555 -6.67 18.19 26.98
N ILE A 556 -5.92 19.26 27.19
CA ILE A 556 -4.66 19.53 26.49
C ILE A 556 -3.54 19.27 27.50
N ARG A 557 -2.66 18.30 27.23
CA ARG A 557 -1.50 18.04 28.10
C ARG A 557 -0.22 18.47 27.40
N ASN A 558 0.67 19.10 28.16
CA ASN A 558 2.04 19.37 27.73
C ASN A 558 2.95 18.17 28.04
N GLN A 559 4.24 18.27 27.70
CA GLN A 559 5.24 17.23 28.01
C GLN A 559 5.45 16.99 29.52
N GLU A 560 4.86 17.80 30.39
CA GLU A 560 4.97 17.72 31.85
C GLU A 560 3.68 17.19 32.50
N GLU A 561 2.76 16.59 31.71
CA GLU A 561 1.48 15.98 32.13
C GLU A 561 0.47 16.95 32.78
N GLU A 562 0.71 18.26 32.77
CA GLU A 562 -0.24 19.23 33.29
C GLU A 562 -1.41 19.43 32.31
N ALA A 563 -2.63 19.15 32.79
CA ALA A 563 -3.86 19.41 32.05
C ALA A 563 -4.14 20.92 32.01
N LEU A 564 -4.06 21.52 30.82
CA LEU A 564 -4.58 22.86 30.57
C LEU A 564 -6.12 22.79 30.53
N SER A 565 -6.75 23.65 31.32
CA SER A 565 -8.16 23.65 31.76
C SER A 565 -9.23 23.28 30.72
N THR A 566 -10.33 22.69 31.20
CA THR A 566 -11.61 22.47 30.50
C THR A 566 -12.39 23.77 30.34
N MET A 567 -12.86 24.10 29.12
CA MET A 567 -13.73 25.26 28.89
C MET A 567 -15.14 24.84 28.45
N THR A 568 -16.13 25.27 29.22
CA THR A 568 -17.56 25.17 28.89
C THR A 568 -18.19 26.57 28.94
N ASP A 569 -19.17 26.83 28.07
CA ASP A 569 -19.93 28.06 28.10
C ASP A 569 -20.97 28.05 29.25
N PRO A 570 -21.61 29.19 29.59
CA PRO A 570 -22.60 29.27 30.66
C PRO A 570 -23.84 28.36 30.49
N LYS A 571 -24.02 27.73 29.31
CA LYS A 571 -25.09 26.77 29.02
C LYS A 571 -24.59 25.31 29.05
N GLY A 572 -23.37 25.07 29.55
CA GLY A 572 -22.75 23.74 29.59
C GLY A 572 -22.35 23.21 28.21
N ARG A 573 -22.36 24.05 27.17
CA ARG A 573 -21.90 23.67 25.84
C ARG A 573 -20.40 23.85 25.79
N LEU A 574 -19.70 22.90 25.18
CA LEU A 574 -18.32 23.14 24.76
C LEU A 574 -18.32 24.29 23.75
N ARG A 575 -18.01 25.50 24.21
CA ARG A 575 -17.35 26.46 23.33
C ARG A 575 -15.92 25.98 23.28
N LEU A 576 -15.61 25.22 22.23
CA LEU A 576 -14.21 25.14 21.84
C LEU A 576 -13.77 26.58 21.60
N PRO A 577 -12.86 27.15 22.40
CA PRO A 577 -12.11 28.30 21.90
C PRO A 577 -11.58 27.90 20.53
N VAL A 578 -11.60 28.83 19.57
CA VAL A 578 -10.76 28.68 18.39
C VAL A 578 -9.32 28.73 18.91
N ILE A 579 -8.74 27.58 19.26
CA ILE A 579 -7.38 27.50 19.80
C ILE A 579 -6.41 27.68 18.64
N ARG A 580 -6.15 28.93 18.26
CA ARG A 580 -5.12 29.22 17.27
C ARG A 580 -3.77 29.06 17.95
N PHE A 581 -3.03 27.98 17.71
CA PHE A 581 -1.61 28.00 18.03
C PHE A 581 -0.85 28.65 16.87
N ALA A 582 -0.31 29.83 17.13
CA ALA A 582 0.75 30.42 16.32
C ALA A 582 1.84 30.87 17.28
N LEU A 583 3.08 30.43 17.04
CA LEU A 583 4.27 31.03 17.64
C LEU A 583 5.02 31.72 16.51
N GLU A 584 5.14 33.03 16.53
CA GLU A 584 6.17 33.73 15.77
C GLU A 584 7.39 33.97 16.66
N ARG A 585 8.58 33.74 16.10
CA ARG A 585 9.75 34.54 16.45
C ARG A 585 10.17 35.23 15.16
N PRO A 586 10.28 36.57 15.11
CA PRO A 586 11.03 37.23 14.06
C PRO A 586 12.48 36.75 14.14
N GLY A 587 13.07 36.46 12.99
CA GLY A 587 14.40 35.87 12.89
C GLY A 587 15.46 36.70 13.60
N VAL A 588 16.38 36.01 14.27
CA VAL A 588 17.73 36.52 14.48
C VAL A 588 18.66 35.45 13.95
N VAL A 589 19.19 35.73 12.77
CA VAL A 589 20.33 35.05 12.15
C VAL A 589 21.55 35.29 13.06
N ASP A 590 22.35 34.24 13.27
CA ASP A 590 23.66 34.24 13.96
C ASP A 590 23.71 34.45 15.48
N THR A 591 23.39 33.42 16.28
CA THR A 591 23.99 33.31 17.63
C THR A 591 24.25 31.86 18.02
N PRO A 592 25.45 31.51 18.58
CA PRO A 592 25.76 30.15 18.98
C PRO A 592 24.87 29.68 20.12
N PHE A 593 24.40 28.44 20.05
CA PHE A 593 23.54 27.80 21.05
C PHE A 593 24.18 27.82 22.45
N ARG A 594 23.75 28.74 23.31
CA ARG A 594 23.74 28.53 24.76
C ARG A 594 22.37 27.97 25.15
N LYS A 595 22.39 26.92 25.98
CA LYS A 595 21.22 26.37 26.69
C LYS A 595 20.37 27.53 27.24
N THR A 596 19.28 27.82 26.55
CA THR A 596 18.24 28.71 27.04
C THR A 596 17.23 27.85 27.78
N THR A 597 16.92 28.28 29.00
CA THR A 597 15.86 27.79 29.87
C THR A 597 14.54 27.71 29.11
N ARG A 598 13.76 26.66 29.41
CA ARG A 598 12.44 26.38 28.84
C ARG A 598 11.52 27.57 29.07
N ASP A 599 11.10 28.23 28.00
CA ASP A 599 9.97 29.16 28.04
C ASP A 599 8.69 28.39 27.67
N LEU A 600 7.66 28.57 28.50
CA LEU A 600 6.33 27.97 28.36
C LEU A 600 5.66 28.35 27.02
N PRO A 601 4.76 27.50 26.49
CA PRO A 601 3.97 27.84 25.30
C PRO A 601 3.15 29.12 25.53
N THR A 602 3.17 30.05 24.56
CA THR A 602 2.46 31.34 24.63
C THR A 602 1.16 31.31 23.81
N LEU A 603 0.11 32.02 24.27
CA LEU A 603 -1.25 32.05 23.72
C LEU A 603 -1.54 33.39 23.03
N GLU A 604 -2.08 33.38 21.81
CA GLU A 604 -2.54 34.59 21.10
C GLU A 604 -3.97 34.41 20.56
N ILE A 605 -4.87 35.36 20.83
CA ILE A 605 -6.30 35.28 20.50
C ILE A 605 -6.63 36.42 19.54
N ASN A 606 -7.19 36.13 18.36
CA ASN A 606 -7.79 37.12 17.45
C ASN A 606 -6.96 38.40 17.17
N GLY A 607 -5.64 38.28 17.01
CA GLY A 607 -4.76 39.43 16.74
C GLY A 607 -4.41 40.28 17.97
N TYR A 608 -4.78 39.84 19.18
CA TYR A 608 -4.37 40.46 20.43
C TYR A 608 -3.08 39.83 20.95
N LYS A 609 -1.98 40.59 20.90
CA LYS A 609 -0.71 40.25 21.55
C LYS A 609 -0.84 40.36 23.08
N ASN A 610 -0.27 39.38 23.80
CA ASN A 610 0.02 39.40 25.24
C ASN A 610 -1.18 39.20 26.19
N ALA A 611 -1.85 38.05 26.13
CA ALA A 611 -2.62 37.59 27.30
C ALA A 611 -1.64 37.01 28.34
N GLN A 612 -1.41 37.71 29.46
CA GLN A 612 -0.69 37.12 30.60
C GLN A 612 -1.65 36.25 31.40
N VAL A 613 -1.39 34.95 31.41
CA VAL A 613 -2.05 34.01 32.32
C VAL A 613 -1.28 34.03 33.63
N THR A 614 -1.93 34.40 34.73
CA THR A 614 -1.32 34.40 36.05
C THR A 614 -1.59 33.07 36.77
N GLN A 615 -0.75 32.70 37.75
CA GLN A 615 -0.99 31.52 38.59
C GLN A 615 -2.36 31.58 39.30
N ALA A 616 -2.83 32.79 39.61
CA ALA A 616 -4.14 33.01 40.23
C ALA A 616 -5.32 32.71 39.29
N ASP A 617 -5.13 32.75 37.96
CA ASP A 617 -6.15 32.37 36.97
C ASP A 617 -6.25 30.85 36.83
N LEU A 618 -5.12 30.15 36.96
CA LEU A 618 -5.04 28.69 36.98
C LEU A 618 -5.71 28.11 38.24
N ASP A 619 -5.47 28.74 39.40
CA ASP A 619 -6.03 28.28 40.68
C ASP A 619 -7.56 28.47 40.80
N ARG A 620 -8.16 29.35 39.97
CA ARG A 620 -9.60 29.68 40.00
C ARG A 620 -10.44 28.92 38.98
N GLY A 621 -9.82 28.18 38.05
CA GLY A 621 -10.53 27.46 36.99
C GLY A 621 -11.40 28.35 36.10
N THR A 622 -11.17 29.66 36.07
CA THR A 622 -11.89 30.63 35.22
C THR A 622 -10.94 31.70 34.72
N LEU A 623 -10.79 31.80 33.40
CA LEU A 623 -9.99 32.84 32.73
C LEU A 623 -10.84 34.11 32.58
N GLN A 624 -10.52 35.19 33.29
CA GLN A 624 -11.14 36.50 33.06
C GLN A 624 -10.27 37.35 32.14
N LEU A 625 -10.73 37.56 30.91
CA LEU A 625 -10.11 38.50 29.98
C LEU A 625 -10.57 39.91 30.35
N GLN A 626 -9.66 40.72 30.89
CA GLN A 626 -9.88 42.16 31.02
C GLN A 626 -9.50 42.84 29.70
N VAL A 627 -10.50 43.25 28.94
CA VAL A 627 -10.33 44.02 27.71
C VAL A 627 -10.31 45.50 28.09
N SER A 628 -9.16 46.16 27.99
CA SER A 628 -9.12 47.63 27.90
C SER A 628 -9.16 48.02 26.42
N GLU A 629 -9.97 49.02 26.08
CA GLU A 629 -10.10 49.57 24.72
C GLU A 629 -8.77 49.94 24.06
#